data_AF-A0A4Q1SPG4-F1
#
_entry.id   AF-A0A4Q1SPG4-F1
#
_cell.length_a   1.000
_cell.length_b   1.000
_cell.length_c   1.000
_cell.angle_alpha   90.00
_cell.angle_beta   90.00
_cell.angle_gamma   90.00
#
_symmetry.space_group_name_H-M   'P 1'
#
loop_
_entity.id
_entity.type
_entity.pdbx_description
1 polymer ?
#
loop_
_entity_poly.entity_id
_entity_poly.type
_entity_poly.pdbx_seq_one_letter_code
_entity_poly.pdbx_strand_id
1 'polypeptide(L)'
;MNNHKPTALMMKTLYSLLLEVGEAPGSWLADLTHEEAKDWINQLKQQAKKIAKECSHPSMFAERSIRSIDTSSDKELDWIGNQLSLTYFGRPCKIPIEWDKTLKNAAGYFSFDKRTRKPLRIVQSMWQYNQFGAQHVIGTLKHELAHYHLFMEGKPFDDKDVEFKRECQRIHAPLFAMAMHEGFETFCSSCRTYTGLEKKQKEKLKSRCCKSPLEFGNYLLIFPNGWRVEVEK
;
A
#
# COMPACT_ATOMS: atom_id res chain seq x y z
N MET A 1 29.03 -16.90 9.53
CA MET A 1 28.39 -15.69 8.97
C MET A 1 27.16 -15.43 9.82
N ASN A 2 27.01 -14.24 10.39
CA ASN A 2 25.92 -13.93 11.31
C ASN A 2 24.59 -14.01 10.54
N ASN A 3 23.79 -15.03 10.82
CA ASN A 3 22.56 -15.37 10.11
C ASN A 3 21.38 -14.53 10.67
N HIS A 4 21.60 -13.22 10.81
CA HIS A 4 20.64 -12.29 11.36
C HIS A 4 19.48 -12.10 10.38
N LYS A 5 18.27 -12.01 10.93
CA LYS A 5 17.06 -11.81 10.12
C LYS A 5 17.01 -10.34 9.67
N PRO A 6 16.39 -10.03 8.52
CA PRO A 6 16.20 -8.65 8.12
C PRO A 6 15.26 -7.93 9.09
N THR A 7 15.41 -6.62 9.24
CA THR A 7 14.46 -5.82 10.03
C THR A 7 13.14 -5.63 9.28
N ALA A 8 12.04 -5.38 10.00
CA ALA A 8 10.75 -5.07 9.37
C ALA A 8 10.85 -3.86 8.41
N LEU A 9 11.65 -2.85 8.74
CA LEU A 9 11.87 -1.67 7.90
C LEU A 9 12.57 -2.02 6.58
N MET A 10 13.58 -2.91 6.62
CA MET A 10 14.26 -3.38 5.41
C MET A 10 13.29 -4.10 4.49
N MET A 11 12.49 -5.02 5.05
CA MET A 11 11.54 -5.80 4.26
C MET A 11 10.42 -4.93 3.67
N LYS A 12 9.94 -3.92 4.39
CA LYS A 12 9.00 -2.91 3.84
C LYS A 12 9.63 -2.10 2.70
N THR A 13 10.88 -1.68 2.88
CA THR A 13 11.64 -0.97 1.83
C THR A 13 11.81 -1.82 0.59
N LEU A 14 12.19 -3.09 0.76
CA LEU A 14 12.34 -4.06 -0.31
C LEU A 14 11.01 -4.23 -1.07
N TYR A 15 9.91 -4.43 -0.36
CA TYR A 15 8.58 -4.55 -0.99
C TYR A 15 8.17 -3.28 -1.75
N SER A 16 8.42 -2.10 -1.18
CA SER A 16 8.17 -0.83 -1.89
C SER A 16 8.96 -0.72 -3.19
N LEU A 17 10.21 -1.20 -3.22
CA LEU A 17 11.03 -1.22 -4.42
C LEU A 17 10.54 -2.24 -5.46
N LEU A 18 10.05 -3.41 -5.02
CA LEU A 18 9.41 -4.38 -5.91
C LEU A 18 8.21 -3.77 -6.65
N LEU A 19 7.37 -3.02 -5.94
CA LEU A 19 6.27 -2.26 -6.55
C LEU A 19 6.78 -1.23 -7.57
N GLU A 20 7.89 -0.55 -7.26
CA GLU A 20 8.51 0.46 -8.11
C GLU A 20 9.04 -0.13 -9.43
N VAL A 21 9.67 -1.30 -9.38
CA VAL A 21 10.18 -1.98 -10.59
C VAL A 21 9.11 -2.82 -11.31
N GLY A 22 7.93 -3.00 -10.69
CA GLY A 22 6.85 -3.82 -11.23
C GLY A 22 7.10 -5.33 -11.12
N GLU A 23 7.91 -5.77 -10.17
CA GLU A 23 8.20 -7.18 -9.92
C GLU A 23 7.27 -7.75 -8.83
N ALA A 24 6.80 -8.98 -9.05
CA ALA A 24 5.97 -9.66 -8.08
C ALA A 24 6.83 -10.24 -6.93
N PRO A 25 6.41 -10.10 -5.66
CA PRO A 25 7.12 -10.67 -4.53
C PRO A 25 7.06 -12.21 -4.59
N GLY A 26 8.22 -12.87 -4.69
CA GLY A 26 8.34 -14.33 -4.76
C GLY A 26 8.52 -15.00 -3.39
N SER A 27 8.50 -16.34 -3.37
CA SER A 27 8.68 -17.13 -2.14
C SER A 27 10.05 -16.92 -1.48
N TRP A 28 11.07 -16.54 -2.26
CA TRP A 28 12.42 -16.25 -1.80
C TRP A 28 12.48 -15.16 -0.72
N LEU A 29 11.46 -14.30 -0.59
CA LEU A 29 11.39 -13.28 0.45
C LEU A 29 11.31 -13.84 1.87
N ALA A 30 10.78 -15.04 2.04
CA ALA A 30 10.55 -15.65 3.35
C ALA A 30 11.85 -16.04 4.06
N ASP A 31 12.89 -16.36 3.29
CA ASP A 31 14.11 -16.99 3.79
C ASP A 31 15.33 -16.07 3.78
N LEU A 32 15.16 -14.80 3.41
CA LEU A 32 16.26 -13.85 3.32
C LEU A 32 16.96 -13.66 4.67
N THR A 33 18.28 -13.67 4.61
CA THR A 33 19.14 -13.09 5.64
C THR A 33 19.17 -11.57 5.53
N HIS A 34 19.67 -10.91 6.57
CA HIS A 34 19.88 -9.47 6.59
C HIS A 34 20.74 -8.99 5.40
N GLU A 35 21.84 -9.67 5.10
CA GLU A 35 22.76 -9.24 4.04
C GLU A 35 22.15 -9.48 2.64
N GLU A 36 21.47 -10.60 2.42
CA GLU A 36 20.76 -10.84 1.16
C GLU A 36 19.63 -9.83 0.94
N ALA A 37 18.87 -9.47 1.97
CA ALA A 37 17.84 -8.44 1.87
C ALA A 37 18.43 -7.07 1.49
N LYS A 38 19.60 -6.73 2.03
CA LYS A 38 20.34 -5.50 1.70
C LYS A 38 20.84 -5.51 0.25
N ASP A 39 21.36 -6.64 -0.22
CA ASP A 39 21.80 -6.80 -1.61
C ASP A 39 20.63 -6.66 -2.60
N TRP A 40 19.50 -7.31 -2.32
CA TRP A 40 18.26 -7.15 -3.08
C TRP A 40 17.79 -5.70 -3.14
N ILE A 41 17.77 -5.00 -1.99
CA ILE A 41 17.42 -3.57 -1.93
C ILE A 41 18.34 -2.74 -2.84
N ASN A 42 19.64 -3.01 -2.84
CA ASN A 42 20.60 -2.27 -3.68
C ASN A 42 20.38 -2.54 -5.17
N GLN A 43 20.15 -3.79 -5.55
CA GLN A 43 19.86 -4.18 -6.94
C GLN A 43 18.56 -3.52 -7.43
N LEU A 44 17.47 -3.63 -6.67
CA LEU A 44 16.18 -3.04 -7.02
C LEU A 44 16.27 -1.51 -7.12
N LYS A 45 17.04 -0.84 -6.25
CA LYS A 45 17.31 0.61 -6.37
C LYS A 45 17.98 0.99 -7.69
N GLN A 46 18.92 0.18 -8.18
CA GLN A 46 19.58 0.43 -9.45
C GLN A 46 18.63 0.22 -10.63
N GLN A 47 17.85 -0.86 -10.60
CA GLN A 47 16.82 -1.13 -11.61
C GLN A 47 15.77 -0.03 -11.65
N ALA A 48 15.26 0.41 -10.50
CA ALA A 48 14.25 1.46 -10.43
C ALA A 48 14.75 2.79 -10.99
N LYS A 49 16.03 3.15 -10.75
CA LYS A 49 16.67 4.31 -11.40
C LYS A 49 16.73 4.17 -12.91
N LYS A 50 17.04 2.97 -13.41
CA LYS A 50 17.10 2.69 -14.85
C LYS A 50 15.70 2.83 -15.49
N ILE A 51 14.68 2.21 -14.90
CA ILE A 51 13.29 2.30 -15.33
C ILE A 51 12.82 3.76 -15.34
N ALA A 52 13.08 4.52 -14.27
CA ALA A 52 12.70 5.93 -14.22
C ALA A 52 13.34 6.74 -15.34
N LYS A 53 14.63 6.49 -15.65
CA LYS A 53 15.33 7.16 -16.76
C LYS A 53 14.74 6.79 -18.12
N GLU A 54 14.36 5.54 -18.33
CA GLU A 54 13.76 5.06 -19.59
C GLU A 54 12.31 5.55 -19.78
N CYS A 55 11.54 5.67 -18.70
CA CYS A 55 10.17 6.19 -18.73
C CYS A 55 10.07 7.72 -18.78
N SER A 56 11.19 8.43 -18.55
CA SER A 56 11.24 9.89 -18.59
C SER A 56 11.19 10.38 -20.05
N HIS A 57 10.00 10.49 -20.62
CA HIS A 57 9.78 11.19 -21.88
C HIS A 57 9.29 12.63 -21.62
N PRO A 58 9.98 13.67 -22.14
CA PRO A 58 9.69 15.06 -21.76
C PRO A 58 8.28 15.58 -22.12
N SER A 59 7.55 14.85 -22.98
CA SER A 59 6.24 15.28 -23.50
C SER A 59 5.03 14.48 -22.96
N MET A 60 5.23 13.52 -22.05
CA MET A 60 4.13 12.66 -21.58
C MET A 60 4.25 12.37 -20.08
N PHE A 61 3.13 12.48 -19.36
CA PHE A 61 3.08 12.09 -17.95
C PHE A 61 3.33 10.59 -17.80
N ALA A 62 4.38 10.23 -17.07
CA ALA A 62 4.78 8.85 -16.85
C ALA A 62 4.65 8.51 -15.35
N GLU A 63 3.52 7.96 -14.94
CA GLU A 63 3.28 7.61 -13.53
C GLU A 63 4.35 6.64 -12.96
N ARG A 64 4.93 5.78 -13.82
CA ARG A 64 5.99 4.84 -13.45
C ARG A 64 7.34 5.50 -13.16
N SER A 65 7.58 6.73 -13.61
CA SER A 65 8.84 7.44 -13.30
C SER A 65 8.79 8.14 -11.94
N ILE A 66 7.63 8.19 -11.27
CA ILE A 66 7.47 8.85 -9.97
C ILE A 66 7.97 7.90 -8.87
N ARG A 67 9.13 8.25 -8.30
CA ARG A 67 9.79 7.46 -7.25
C ARG A 67 9.46 7.94 -5.83
N SER A 68 9.15 9.23 -5.71
CA SER A 68 8.81 9.91 -4.47
C SER A 68 7.82 11.02 -4.75
N ILE A 69 7.07 11.42 -3.73
CA ILE A 69 6.15 12.55 -3.74
C ILE A 69 6.54 13.45 -2.56
N ASP A 70 6.61 14.77 -2.77
CA ASP A 70 6.78 15.76 -1.72
C ASP A 70 5.60 15.70 -0.75
N THR A 71 5.92 15.41 0.51
CA THR A 71 4.97 15.28 1.61
C THR A 71 4.89 16.53 2.48
N SER A 72 5.65 17.58 2.17
CA SER A 72 5.65 18.84 2.93
C SER A 72 4.39 19.68 2.67
N SER A 73 3.75 19.48 1.50
CA SER A 73 2.49 20.12 1.11
C SER A 73 1.67 19.20 0.21
N ASP A 74 0.41 19.58 -0.04
CA ASP A 74 -0.48 18.84 -0.93
C ASP A 74 -0.23 19.09 -2.42
N LYS A 75 0.63 20.06 -2.76
CA LYS A 75 0.78 20.57 -4.13
C LYS A 75 1.22 19.52 -5.15
N GLU A 76 2.25 18.74 -4.82
CA GLU A 76 2.72 17.69 -5.74
C GLU A 76 1.71 16.56 -5.85
N LEU A 77 1.09 16.17 -4.73
CA LEU A 77 0.05 15.15 -4.72
C LEU A 77 -1.16 15.55 -5.59
N ASP A 78 -1.63 16.79 -5.44
CA ASP A 78 -2.73 17.36 -6.22
C ASP A 78 -2.38 17.44 -7.71
N TRP A 79 -1.17 17.89 -8.03
CA TRP A 79 -0.68 17.90 -9.41
C TRP A 79 -0.65 16.49 -10.02
N ILE A 80 -0.09 15.49 -9.32
CA ILE A 80 -0.05 14.08 -9.77
C ILE A 80 -1.47 13.56 -10.00
N GLY A 81 -2.37 13.75 -9.02
CA GLY A 81 -3.76 13.30 -9.14
C GLY A 81 -4.49 13.96 -10.31
N ASN A 82 -4.24 15.23 -10.57
CA ASN A 82 -4.80 15.90 -11.75
C ASN A 82 -4.20 15.37 -13.07
N GLN A 83 -2.90 15.05 -13.13
CA GLN A 83 -2.30 14.41 -14.32
C GLN A 83 -2.89 13.02 -14.56
N LEU A 84 -3.09 12.22 -13.51
CA LEU A 84 -3.77 10.93 -13.60
C LEU A 84 -5.21 11.10 -14.12
N SER A 85 -5.93 12.09 -13.60
CA SER A 85 -7.29 12.41 -14.04
C SER A 85 -7.33 12.75 -15.54
N LEU A 86 -6.43 13.63 -16.01
CA LEU A 86 -6.32 13.99 -17.42
C LEU A 86 -5.96 12.78 -18.29
N THR A 87 -5.01 11.95 -17.83
CA THR A 87 -4.52 10.79 -18.57
C THR A 87 -5.59 9.72 -18.75
N TYR A 88 -6.32 9.37 -17.69
CA TYR A 88 -7.25 8.23 -17.71
C TYR A 88 -8.70 8.59 -17.99
N PHE A 89 -9.10 9.83 -17.74
CA PHE A 89 -10.49 10.29 -17.91
C PHE A 89 -10.64 11.44 -18.92
N GLY A 90 -9.53 12.01 -19.41
CA GLY A 90 -9.56 13.10 -20.38
C GLY A 90 -10.05 14.44 -19.81
N ARG A 91 -10.17 14.56 -18.48
CA ARG A 91 -10.68 15.75 -17.80
C ARG A 91 -10.04 15.91 -16.41
N PRO A 92 -9.88 17.16 -15.92
CA PRO A 92 -9.20 17.41 -14.66
C PRO A 92 -10.02 16.99 -13.44
N CYS A 93 -9.32 16.80 -12.32
CA CYS A 93 -9.94 16.72 -11.00
C CYS A 93 -10.20 18.14 -10.50
N LYS A 94 -11.47 18.49 -10.22
CA LYS A 94 -11.86 19.86 -9.82
C LYS A 94 -12.04 20.05 -8.32
N ILE A 95 -11.55 19.10 -7.53
CA ILE A 95 -11.56 19.14 -6.06
C ILE A 95 -10.14 18.93 -5.56
N PRO A 96 -9.80 19.48 -4.38
CA PRO A 96 -8.48 19.31 -3.81
C PRO A 96 -8.16 17.84 -3.49
N ILE A 97 -6.89 17.49 -3.64
CA ILE A 97 -6.33 16.20 -3.26
C ILE A 97 -5.29 16.43 -2.15
N GLU A 98 -5.54 15.88 -0.97
CA GLU A 98 -4.85 16.28 0.26
C GLU A 98 -4.22 15.10 1.00
N TRP A 99 -3.11 15.35 1.70
CA TRP A 99 -2.53 14.40 2.64
C TRP A 99 -3.25 14.42 3.99
N ASP A 100 -3.49 13.24 4.56
CA ASP A 100 -3.93 13.08 5.95
C ASP A 100 -2.92 12.25 6.75
N LYS A 101 -2.36 12.87 7.79
CA LYS A 101 -1.39 12.27 8.72
C LYS A 101 -2.05 11.38 9.79
N THR A 102 -3.35 11.54 9.98
CA THR A 102 -4.16 10.82 10.98
C THR A 102 -4.84 9.59 10.41
N LEU A 103 -5.03 9.53 9.08
CA LEU A 103 -5.65 8.41 8.39
C LEU A 103 -4.75 7.17 8.40
N LYS A 104 -5.07 6.20 9.26
CA LYS A 104 -4.32 4.93 9.39
C LYS A 104 -5.10 3.70 8.93
N ASN A 105 -6.43 3.81 8.84
CA ASN A 105 -7.32 2.67 8.60
C ASN A 105 -7.79 2.56 7.14
N ALA A 106 -7.41 3.50 6.28
CA ALA A 106 -7.68 3.48 4.85
C ALA A 106 -6.47 4.04 4.09
N ALA A 107 -6.34 3.69 2.81
CA ALA A 107 -5.29 4.25 1.95
C ALA A 107 -5.63 5.62 1.40
N GLY A 108 -6.91 5.84 1.13
CA GLY A 108 -7.46 7.12 0.76
C GLY A 108 -8.97 7.08 0.89
N TYR A 109 -9.61 8.19 0.53
CA TYR A 109 -11.04 8.23 0.28
C TYR A 109 -11.42 9.46 -0.56
N PHE A 110 -12.44 9.30 -1.39
CA PHE A 110 -13.21 10.39 -1.98
C PHE A 110 -14.35 10.82 -1.05
N SER A 111 -14.51 12.12 -0.83
CA SER A 111 -15.56 12.70 0.01
C SER A 111 -16.49 13.63 -0.76
N PHE A 112 -17.78 13.58 -0.42
CA PHE A 112 -18.83 14.42 -0.98
C PHE A 112 -19.89 14.76 0.08
N ASP A 113 -20.60 15.88 -0.10
CA ASP A 113 -21.76 16.26 0.71
C ASP A 113 -22.98 15.43 0.29
N LYS A 114 -23.51 14.62 1.21
CA LYS A 114 -24.65 13.74 0.93
C LYS A 114 -25.95 14.49 0.64
N ARG A 115 -26.14 15.69 1.21
CA ARG A 115 -27.35 16.51 1.05
C ARG A 115 -27.30 17.31 -0.23
N THR A 116 -26.18 17.99 -0.49
CA THR A 116 -26.04 18.86 -1.68
C THR A 116 -25.51 18.12 -2.90
N ARG A 117 -25.05 16.87 -2.75
CA ARG A 117 -24.45 16.04 -3.80
C ARG A 117 -23.26 16.74 -4.46
N LYS A 118 -22.49 17.51 -3.68
CA LYS A 118 -21.28 18.20 -4.14
C LYS A 118 -20.02 17.43 -3.77
N PRO A 119 -19.07 17.24 -4.70
CA PRO A 119 -17.79 16.64 -4.37
C PRO A 119 -16.98 17.61 -3.50
N LEU A 120 -16.21 17.09 -2.55
CA LEU A 120 -15.48 17.92 -1.57
C LEU A 120 -13.97 17.81 -1.76
N ARG A 121 -13.41 16.60 -1.65
CA ARG A 121 -11.96 16.35 -1.72
C ARG A 121 -11.65 14.88 -1.94
N ILE A 122 -10.43 14.59 -2.36
CA ILE A 122 -9.80 13.26 -2.26
C ILE A 122 -8.73 13.34 -1.19
N VAL A 123 -8.61 12.32 -0.36
CA VAL A 123 -7.62 12.25 0.72
C VAL A 123 -6.71 11.05 0.53
N GLN A 124 -5.42 11.20 0.78
CA GLN A 124 -4.42 10.12 0.79
C GLN A 124 -3.77 9.97 2.17
N SER A 125 -3.53 8.74 2.58
CA SER A 125 -2.89 8.44 3.86
C SER A 125 -1.38 8.64 3.79
N MET A 126 -0.85 9.55 4.61
CA MET A 126 0.59 9.70 4.82
C MET A 126 1.20 8.44 5.45
N TRP A 127 0.42 7.74 6.29
CA TRP A 127 0.89 6.49 6.90
C TRP A 127 1.15 5.42 5.84
N GLN A 128 0.24 5.25 4.88
CA GLN A 128 0.39 4.29 3.79
C GLN A 128 1.53 4.65 2.84
N TYR A 129 1.70 5.93 2.51
CA TYR A 129 2.87 6.40 1.75
C TYR A 129 4.19 5.98 2.40
N ASN A 130 4.32 6.15 3.72
CA ASN A 130 5.51 5.74 4.46
C ASN A 130 5.73 4.22 4.50
N GLN A 131 4.68 3.40 4.29
CA GLN A 131 4.80 1.95 4.27
C GLN A 131 5.10 1.40 2.87
N PHE A 132 4.50 1.97 1.82
CA PHE A 132 4.45 1.38 0.48
C PHE A 132 4.98 2.28 -0.66
N GLY A 133 5.29 3.54 -0.37
CA GLY A 133 5.90 4.47 -1.31
C GLY A 133 4.93 5.07 -2.36
N ALA A 134 5.52 5.76 -3.33
CA ALA A 134 4.79 6.55 -4.32
C ALA A 134 3.86 5.71 -5.23
N GLN A 135 4.32 4.53 -5.66
CA GLN A 135 3.52 3.68 -6.56
C GLN A 135 2.22 3.18 -5.91
N HIS A 136 2.25 2.94 -4.59
CA HIS A 136 1.03 2.64 -3.85
C HIS A 136 0.06 3.82 -3.85
N VAL A 137 0.55 5.05 -3.61
CA VAL A 137 -0.28 6.26 -3.63
C VAL A 137 -0.85 6.52 -5.02
N ILE A 138 -0.10 6.28 -6.08
CA ILE A 138 -0.60 6.37 -7.47
C ILE A 138 -1.75 5.38 -7.69
N GLY A 139 -1.60 4.13 -7.24
CA GLY A 139 -2.67 3.14 -7.28
C GLY A 139 -3.93 3.62 -6.55
N THR A 140 -3.77 4.09 -5.31
CA THR A 140 -4.87 4.63 -4.51
C THR A 140 -5.49 5.86 -5.15
N LEU A 141 -4.72 6.81 -5.70
CA LEU A 141 -5.26 7.97 -6.40
C LEU A 141 -6.12 7.56 -7.59
N LYS A 142 -5.69 6.58 -8.38
CA LYS A 142 -6.48 6.06 -9.50
C LYS A 142 -7.81 5.46 -9.01
N HIS A 143 -7.79 4.75 -7.89
CA HIS A 143 -8.99 4.23 -7.23
C HIS A 143 -9.95 5.35 -6.80
N GLU A 144 -9.45 6.37 -6.07
CA GLU A 144 -10.28 7.50 -5.64
C GLU A 144 -10.79 8.36 -6.80
N LEU A 145 -10.00 8.49 -7.86
CA LEU A 145 -10.43 9.18 -9.09
C LEU A 145 -11.55 8.42 -9.80
N ALA A 146 -11.55 7.08 -9.77
CA ALA A 146 -12.66 6.31 -10.31
C ALA A 146 -13.96 6.61 -9.54
N HIS A 147 -13.92 6.65 -8.20
CA HIS A 147 -15.07 7.10 -7.40
C HIS A 147 -15.52 8.50 -7.78
N TYR A 148 -14.59 9.45 -7.84
CA TYR A 148 -14.88 10.85 -8.16
C TYR A 148 -15.53 11.01 -9.54
N HIS A 149 -14.97 10.39 -10.59
CA HIS A 149 -15.50 10.54 -11.95
C HIS A 149 -16.85 9.85 -12.13
N LEU A 150 -17.05 8.66 -11.57
CA LEU A 150 -18.36 7.99 -11.60
C LEU A 150 -19.40 8.82 -10.85
N PHE A 151 -19.03 9.40 -9.70
CA PHE A 151 -19.87 10.32 -8.96
C PHE A 151 -20.28 11.55 -9.81
N MET A 152 -19.32 12.17 -10.50
CA MET A 152 -19.57 13.34 -11.35
C MET A 152 -20.46 13.01 -12.56
N GLU A 153 -20.43 11.76 -13.03
CA GLU A 153 -21.29 11.26 -14.11
C GLU A 153 -22.66 10.78 -13.62
N GLY A 154 -22.91 10.75 -12.30
CA GLY A 154 -24.14 10.22 -11.73
C GLY A 154 -24.29 8.70 -11.85
N LYS A 155 -23.17 7.98 -12.01
CA LYS A 155 -23.13 6.51 -12.09
C LYS A 155 -22.91 5.85 -10.72
N PRO A 156 -23.26 4.56 -10.56
CA PRO A 156 -22.87 3.78 -9.39
C PRO A 156 -21.35 3.83 -9.16
N PHE A 157 -20.94 4.08 -7.92
CA PHE A 157 -19.55 4.36 -7.58
C PHE A 157 -19.11 3.69 -6.28
N ASP A 158 -19.87 2.78 -5.68
CA ASP A 158 -19.43 2.04 -4.50
C ASP A 158 -18.49 0.89 -4.89
N ASP A 159 -17.60 0.45 -3.99
CA ASP A 159 -16.64 -0.67 -4.22
C ASP A 159 -17.28 -1.96 -4.73
N LYS A 160 -18.55 -2.19 -4.36
CA LYS A 160 -19.31 -3.38 -4.75
C LYS A 160 -19.85 -3.30 -6.18
N ASP A 161 -20.01 -2.10 -6.72
CA ASP A 161 -20.69 -1.83 -7.97
C ASP A 161 -19.86 -2.34 -9.16
N VAL A 162 -20.55 -2.88 -10.17
CA VAL A 162 -19.90 -3.46 -11.35
C VAL A 162 -19.25 -2.35 -12.18
N GLU A 163 -19.90 -1.19 -12.27
CA GLU A 163 -19.41 0.01 -12.94
C GLU A 163 -18.08 0.46 -12.34
N PHE A 164 -17.99 0.53 -11.01
CA PHE A 164 -16.76 0.88 -10.30
C PHE A 164 -15.63 -0.11 -10.62
N LYS A 165 -15.90 -1.41 -10.48
CA LYS A 165 -14.90 -2.46 -10.76
C LYS A 165 -14.39 -2.43 -12.20
N ARG A 166 -15.29 -2.21 -13.17
CA ARG A 166 -14.94 -2.06 -14.60
C ARG A 166 -14.06 -0.84 -14.82
N GLU A 167 -14.37 0.27 -14.16
CA GLU A 167 -13.60 1.51 -14.31
C GLU A 167 -12.19 1.37 -13.72
N CYS A 168 -12.06 0.75 -12.54
CA CYS A 168 -10.77 0.42 -11.95
C CYS A 168 -9.93 -0.49 -12.88
N GLN A 169 -10.54 -1.51 -13.48
CA GLN A 169 -9.85 -2.37 -14.45
C GLN A 169 -9.35 -1.58 -15.67
N ARG A 170 -10.20 -0.73 -16.25
CA ARG A 170 -9.88 0.10 -17.43
C ARG A 170 -8.65 0.97 -17.19
N ILE A 171 -8.55 1.58 -16.01
CA ILE A 171 -7.45 2.50 -15.67
C ILE A 171 -6.29 1.79 -14.97
N HIS A 172 -6.36 0.48 -14.73
CA HIS A 172 -5.37 -0.27 -13.94
C HIS A 172 -5.22 0.28 -12.50
N ALA A 173 -6.35 0.58 -11.84
CA ALA A 173 -6.40 0.87 -10.42
C ALA A 173 -6.61 -0.42 -9.61
N PRO A 174 -5.99 -0.56 -8.42
CA PRO A 174 -6.31 -1.64 -7.51
C PRO A 174 -7.74 -1.49 -6.98
N LEU A 175 -8.42 -2.62 -6.77
CA LEU A 175 -9.75 -2.63 -6.14
C LEU A 175 -9.68 -2.47 -4.62
N PHE A 176 -8.54 -2.81 -4.01
CA PHE A 176 -8.35 -2.80 -2.57
C PHE A 176 -7.00 -2.23 -2.22
N ALA A 177 -6.93 -1.54 -1.07
CA ALA A 177 -5.67 -1.08 -0.51
C ALA A 177 -4.76 -2.25 -0.13
N MET A 178 -3.45 -2.06 -0.29
CA MET A 178 -2.46 -2.99 0.26
C MET A 178 -2.46 -2.95 1.79
N ALA A 179 -2.25 -4.10 2.40
CA ALA A 179 -2.11 -4.23 3.85
C ALA A 179 -0.87 -5.07 4.18
N MET A 180 -0.08 -4.58 5.13
CA MET A 180 0.97 -5.34 5.78
C MET A 180 0.63 -5.49 7.25
N HIS A 181 0.88 -6.67 7.78
CA HIS A 181 0.65 -6.97 9.18
C HIS A 181 1.96 -7.40 9.82
N GLU A 182 2.25 -6.87 11.01
CA GLU A 182 3.44 -7.26 11.76
C GLU A 182 3.08 -7.54 13.22
N GLY A 183 3.77 -8.51 13.81
CA GLY A 183 3.53 -8.93 15.17
C GLY A 183 4.17 -10.27 15.48
N PHE A 184 4.17 -10.65 16.74
CA PHE A 184 4.50 -12.01 17.17
C PHE A 184 3.41 -12.96 16.71
N GLU A 185 3.79 -14.08 16.10
CA GLU A 185 2.84 -15.16 15.91
C GLU A 185 2.34 -15.67 17.25
N THR A 186 1.07 -16.04 17.26
CA THR A 186 0.43 -16.56 18.45
C THR A 186 -0.17 -17.93 18.18
N PHE A 187 -0.03 -18.82 19.14
CA PHE A 187 -0.53 -20.18 19.10
C PHE A 187 -1.29 -20.48 20.38
N CYS A 188 -2.34 -21.32 20.30
CA CYS A 188 -3.00 -21.85 21.48
C CYS A 188 -2.06 -22.77 22.25
N SER A 189 -1.87 -22.55 23.56
CA SER A 189 -1.00 -23.41 24.36
C SER A 189 -1.50 -24.86 24.50
N SER A 190 -2.81 -25.09 24.37
CA SER A 190 -3.41 -26.43 24.54
C SER A 190 -3.42 -27.25 23.25
N CYS A 191 -3.82 -26.66 22.12
CA CYS A 191 -4.01 -27.37 20.86
C CYS A 191 -3.08 -26.92 19.73
N ARG A 192 -2.13 -26.01 20.02
CA ARG A 192 -1.14 -25.47 19.07
C ARG A 192 -1.72 -24.78 17.83
N THR A 193 -3.03 -24.56 17.78
CA THR A 193 -3.69 -23.86 16.67
C THR A 193 -3.17 -22.44 16.55
N TYR A 194 -2.79 -22.01 15.34
CA TYR A 194 -2.41 -20.64 15.03
C TYR A 194 -3.58 -19.68 15.31
N THR A 195 -3.35 -18.62 16.09
CA THR A 195 -4.39 -17.67 16.50
C THR A 195 -4.27 -16.30 15.84
N GLY A 196 -3.15 -16.00 15.16
CA GLY A 196 -2.93 -14.73 14.49
C GLY A 196 -1.63 -14.05 14.91
N LEU A 197 -1.59 -12.72 14.74
CA LEU A 197 -0.46 -11.88 15.15
C LEU A 197 -0.84 -10.95 16.30
N GLU A 198 0.10 -10.75 17.22
CA GLU A 198 -0.03 -9.77 18.31
C GLU A 198 1.17 -8.83 18.33
N LYS A 199 0.90 -7.51 18.37
CA LYS A 199 1.97 -6.49 18.37
C LYS A 199 2.83 -6.53 19.64
N LYS A 200 2.27 -7.02 20.75
CA LYS A 200 2.92 -7.07 22.06
C LYS A 200 2.61 -8.40 22.73
N GLN A 201 3.63 -8.99 23.37
CA GLN A 201 3.44 -10.15 24.21
C GLN A 201 2.68 -9.74 25.47
N LYS A 202 1.52 -10.35 25.69
CA LYS A 202 0.63 -10.06 26.83
C LYS A 202 0.12 -11.37 27.41
N GLU A 203 0.44 -11.62 28.68
CA GLU A 203 0.13 -12.87 29.38
C GLU A 203 -1.38 -13.16 29.52
N LYS A 204 -2.23 -12.12 29.48
CA LYS A 204 -3.68 -12.26 29.68
C LYS A 204 -4.45 -12.68 28.42
N LEU A 205 -3.80 -12.76 27.27
CA LEU A 205 -4.48 -13.12 26.03
C LEU A 205 -4.78 -14.62 25.99
N LYS A 206 -6.00 -14.97 25.58
CA LYS A 206 -6.50 -16.34 25.51
C LYS A 206 -6.95 -16.68 24.10
N SER A 207 -6.65 -17.91 23.68
CA SER A 207 -7.11 -18.48 22.41
C SER A 207 -8.63 -18.55 22.34
N ARG A 208 -9.19 -18.40 21.13
CA ARG A 208 -10.63 -18.52 20.91
C ARG A 208 -11.12 -19.97 21.02
N CYS A 209 -10.30 -20.93 20.57
CA CYS A 209 -10.61 -22.36 20.51
C CYS A 209 -10.73 -23.01 21.90
N CYS A 210 -9.64 -23.05 22.67
CA CYS A 210 -9.59 -23.76 23.96
C CYS A 210 -9.74 -22.85 25.18
N LYS A 211 -9.80 -21.52 24.99
CA LYS A 211 -9.73 -20.51 26.07
C LYS A 211 -8.45 -20.60 26.92
N SER A 212 -7.44 -21.32 26.45
CA SER A 212 -6.11 -21.43 27.05
C SER A 212 -5.24 -20.21 26.69
N PRO A 213 -4.21 -19.89 27.49
CA PRO A 213 -3.25 -18.82 27.19
C PRO A 213 -2.66 -18.90 25.79
N LEU A 214 -2.25 -17.76 25.25
CA LEU A 214 -1.48 -17.70 24.01
C LEU A 214 0.01 -17.91 24.26
N GLU A 215 0.62 -18.75 23.45
CA GLU A 215 2.07 -18.83 23.29
C GLU A 215 2.51 -17.92 22.14
N PHE A 216 3.61 -17.20 22.34
CA PHE A 216 4.15 -16.26 21.37
C PHE A 216 5.37 -16.88 20.68
N GLY A 217 5.36 -16.88 19.34
CA GLY A 217 6.45 -17.32 18.49
C GLY A 217 7.29 -16.15 17.97
N ASN A 218 7.84 -16.33 16.77
CA ASN A 218 8.70 -15.35 16.12
C ASN A 218 7.92 -14.09 15.72
N TYR A 219 8.64 -12.97 15.57
CA TYR A 219 8.06 -11.74 15.06
C TYR A 219 8.04 -11.79 13.52
N LEU A 220 6.86 -11.62 12.94
CA LEU A 220 6.67 -11.70 11.50
C LEU A 220 6.24 -10.37 10.90
N LEU A 221 6.58 -10.21 9.62
CA LEU A 221 5.94 -9.32 8.68
C LEU A 221 5.18 -10.16 7.64
N ILE A 222 3.88 -9.88 7.47
CA ILE A 222 3.02 -10.50 6.46
C ILE A 222 2.80 -9.47 5.35
N PHE A 223 3.20 -9.82 4.13
CA PHE A 223 3.04 -9.00 2.94
C PHE A 223 1.61 -9.06 2.38
N PRO A 224 1.20 -8.09 1.54
CA PRO A 224 -0.13 -8.05 0.93
C PRO A 224 -0.53 -9.31 0.14
N ASN A 225 0.44 -10.03 -0.40
CA ASN A 225 0.21 -11.30 -1.11
C ASN A 225 0.20 -12.54 -0.19
N GLY A 226 0.28 -12.35 1.12
CA GLY A 226 0.18 -13.41 2.12
C GLY A 226 1.52 -14.05 2.52
N TRP A 227 2.64 -13.67 1.88
CA TRP A 227 3.95 -14.16 2.29
C TRP A 227 4.28 -13.71 3.71
N ARG A 228 4.79 -14.66 4.50
CA ARG A 228 5.19 -14.47 5.88
C ARG A 228 6.70 -14.45 5.94
N VAL A 229 7.27 -13.38 6.50
CA VAL A 229 8.72 -13.23 6.66
C VAL A 229 9.02 -13.03 8.12
N GLU A 230 9.94 -13.83 8.65
CA GLU A 230 10.47 -13.60 9.99
C GLU A 230 11.43 -12.41 9.97
N VAL A 231 11.21 -11.46 10.86
CA VAL A 231 11.98 -10.22 10.92
C VAL A 231 12.43 -9.91 12.33
N GLU A 232 13.53 -9.18 12.43
CA GLU A 232 13.96 -8.60 13.70
C GLU A 232 12.99 -7.49 14.12
N LYS A 233 12.59 -7.54 15.39
CA LYS A 233 11.69 -6.56 16.00
C LYS A 233 12.42 -5.31 16.45
#